data_AF-A0A9W9YKJ1-F1
#
_entry.id   AF-A0A9W9YKJ1-F1
#
_cell.length_a   1.000
_cell.length_b   1.000
_cell.length_c   1.000
_cell.angle_alpha   90.00
_cell.angle_beta   90.00
_cell.angle_gamma   90.00
#
_symmetry.space_group_name_H-M   'P 1'
#
loop_
_entity.id
_entity.type
_entity.pdbx_description
1 polymer ?
#
loop_
_entity_poly.entity_id
_entity_poly.type
_entity_poly.pdbx_seq_one_letter_code
_entity_poly.pdbx_strand_id
1 'polypeptide(L)'
;MERAMREKSLISASIRIKNRDEMEKRTETGLVMGHAYGVTAVKKVTIGDGLFSLFNRQHLFMIRLRNPWGQKEWNGAWSDDSEEWKKLKASDREKLGIVFENDGEFWLV
;
A
#
# COMPACT_ATOMS: atom_id res chain seq x y z
N MET A 1 -8.29 -5.24 -10.51
CA MET A 1 -7.05 -5.93 -10.09
C MET A 1 -7.33 -7.29 -9.42
N GLU A 2 -8.42 -7.44 -8.65
CA GLU A 2 -8.74 -8.72 -7.98
C GLU A 2 -8.82 -9.93 -8.92
N ARG A 3 -9.44 -9.77 -10.11
CA ARG A 3 -9.47 -10.84 -11.12
C ARG A 3 -8.06 -11.23 -11.58
N ALA A 4 -7.24 -10.25 -11.94
CA ALA A 4 -5.86 -10.47 -12.37
C ALA A 4 -5.03 -11.16 -11.28
N MET A 5 -5.20 -10.77 -10.01
CA MET A 5 -4.55 -11.46 -8.88
C MET A 5 -5.00 -12.92 -8.75
N ARG A 6 -6.32 -13.19 -8.85
CA ARG A 6 -6.87 -14.55 -8.79
C ARG A 6 -6.40 -15.42 -9.96
N GLU A 7 -6.20 -14.81 -11.12
CA GLU A 7 -5.66 -15.46 -12.33
C GLU A 7 -4.13 -15.50 -12.35
N LYS A 8 -3.45 -15.13 -11.26
CA LYS A 8 -1.98 -15.12 -11.11
C LYS A 8 -1.26 -14.26 -12.17
N SER A 9 -1.91 -13.20 -12.63
CA SER A 9 -1.30 -12.20 -13.50
C SER A 9 -0.27 -11.37 -12.76
N LEU A 10 0.74 -10.89 -13.46
CA LEU A 10 1.66 -9.88 -12.95
C LEU A 10 1.03 -8.49 -13.08
N ILE A 11 1.14 -7.69 -12.02
CA ILE A 11 0.65 -6.31 -11.98
C ILE A 11 1.78 -5.45 -11.43
N SER A 12 2.07 -4.34 -12.12
CA SER A 12 3.03 -3.33 -11.69
C SER A 12 2.40 -1.95 -11.63
N ALA A 13 2.92 -1.10 -10.76
CA ALA A 13 2.60 0.32 -10.66
C ALA A 13 3.86 1.15 -10.79
N SER A 14 3.79 2.33 -11.39
CA SER A 14 4.93 3.24 -11.53
C SER A 14 4.47 4.69 -11.54
N ILE A 15 5.29 5.59 -11.05
CA ILE A 15 5.05 7.03 -11.16
C ILE A 15 5.63 7.52 -12.49
N ARG A 16 4.79 8.07 -13.35
CA ARG A 16 5.21 8.64 -14.64
C ARG A 16 6.03 9.91 -14.42
N ILE A 17 7.21 9.97 -15.05
CA ILE A 17 8.07 11.15 -15.09
C ILE A 17 7.81 12.00 -16.33
N LYS A 18 8.05 13.32 -16.23
CA LYS A 18 7.93 14.27 -17.34
C LYS A 18 9.19 14.31 -18.20
N ASN A 19 10.36 14.18 -17.58
CA ASN A 19 11.67 14.20 -18.24
C ASN A 19 12.69 13.34 -17.46
N ARG A 20 13.88 13.14 -18.02
CA ARG A 20 14.92 12.29 -17.42
C ARG A 20 15.47 12.83 -16.10
N ASP A 21 15.41 14.14 -15.87
CA ASP A 21 15.90 14.74 -14.63
C ASP A 21 15.01 14.39 -13.43
N GLU A 22 13.79 13.92 -13.66
CA GLU A 22 12.89 13.42 -12.61
C GLU A 22 13.13 11.93 -12.27
N MET A 23 13.92 11.21 -13.06
CA MET A 23 14.20 9.79 -12.82
C MET A 23 14.85 9.60 -11.45
N GLU A 24 14.38 8.59 -10.70
CA GLU A 24 14.90 8.19 -9.38
C GLU A 24 14.77 9.25 -8.27
N LYS A 25 14.15 10.40 -8.54
CA LYS A 25 13.81 11.36 -7.48
C LYS A 25 12.73 10.78 -6.57
N ARG A 26 12.84 11.05 -5.27
CA ARG A 26 11.83 10.66 -4.27
C ARG A 26 10.74 11.71 -4.16
N THR A 27 9.49 11.27 -4.04
CA THR A 27 8.36 12.12 -3.63
C THR A 27 8.49 12.48 -2.15
N GLU A 28 7.71 13.46 -1.70
CA GLU A 28 7.60 13.78 -0.26
C GLU A 28 7.14 12.57 0.56
N THR A 29 6.34 11.70 -0.07
CA THR A 29 5.85 10.46 0.52
C THR A 29 6.82 9.27 0.41
N GLY A 30 8.02 9.52 -0.12
CA GLY A 30 9.16 8.59 -0.20
C GLY A 30 9.22 7.67 -1.41
N LEU A 31 8.16 7.60 -2.23
CA LEU A 31 8.12 6.82 -3.48
C LEU A 31 9.10 7.37 -4.52
N VAL A 32 9.65 6.50 -5.36
CA VAL A 32 10.65 6.81 -6.37
C VAL A 32 9.96 7.01 -7.73
N MET A 33 10.24 8.15 -8.35
CA MET A 33 9.68 8.50 -9.66
C MET A 33 10.38 7.73 -10.79
N GLY A 34 9.60 7.27 -11.76
CA GLY A 34 10.12 6.43 -12.86
C GLY A 34 10.43 4.99 -12.47
N HIS A 35 10.21 4.61 -11.20
CA HIS A 35 10.44 3.28 -10.68
C HIS A 35 9.19 2.40 -10.77
N ALA A 36 9.38 1.10 -10.96
CA ALA A 36 8.32 0.11 -11.01
C ALA A 36 8.22 -0.66 -9.70
N TYR A 37 7.01 -0.66 -9.13
CA TYR A 37 6.61 -1.43 -7.96
C TYR A 37 5.78 -2.63 -8.39
N GLY A 38 6.04 -3.80 -7.82
CA GLY A 38 5.18 -4.96 -7.99
C GLY A 38 3.96 -4.86 -7.10
N VAL A 39 2.75 -5.10 -7.62
CA VAL A 39 1.56 -5.26 -6.77
C VAL A 39 1.52 -6.72 -6.31
N THR A 40 1.55 -6.95 -5.01
CA THR A 40 1.61 -8.31 -4.42
C THR A 40 0.33 -8.71 -3.70
N ALA A 41 -0.53 -7.75 -3.34
CA ALA A 41 -1.87 -8.02 -2.83
C ALA A 41 -2.85 -6.90 -3.17
N VAL A 42 -4.12 -7.25 -3.26
CA VAL A 42 -5.25 -6.30 -3.31
C VAL A 42 -6.30 -6.81 -2.35
N LYS A 43 -6.79 -5.95 -1.45
CA LYS A 43 -7.74 -6.33 -0.41
C LYS A 43 -8.85 -5.31 -0.28
N LYS A 44 -10.09 -5.79 -0.23
CA LYS A 44 -11.25 -5.02 0.25
C LYS A 44 -11.37 -5.23 1.76
N VAL A 45 -11.11 -4.18 2.52
CA VAL A 45 -11.21 -4.15 3.98
C VAL A 45 -12.56 -3.58 4.37
N THR A 46 -13.42 -4.38 5.01
CA THR A 46 -14.68 -3.89 5.57
C THR A 46 -14.42 -3.20 6.90
N ILE A 47 -14.77 -1.92 6.94
CA ILE A 47 -14.69 -1.09 8.12
C ILE A 47 -15.98 -1.28 8.92
N GLY A 48 -15.88 -1.80 10.15
CA GLY A 48 -17.03 -1.90 11.06
C GLY A 48 -17.45 -0.54 11.63
N ASP A 49 -18.62 -0.50 12.29
CA ASP A 49 -19.29 0.74 12.74
C ASP A 49 -18.38 1.70 13.54
N GLY A 50 -17.48 1.17 14.37
CA GLY A 50 -16.56 1.97 15.17
C GLY A 50 -15.44 2.67 14.38
N LEU A 51 -15.15 2.20 13.16
CA LEU A 51 -14.13 2.79 12.28
C LEU A 51 -14.77 3.55 11.11
N PHE A 52 -16.06 3.34 10.81
CA PHE A 52 -16.80 4.13 9.82
C PHE A 52 -16.77 5.62 10.18
N SER A 53 -16.90 5.96 11.46
CA SER A 53 -16.78 7.33 11.96
C SER A 53 -15.40 7.96 11.73
N LEU A 54 -14.35 7.15 11.64
CA LEU A 54 -12.97 7.61 11.43
C LEU A 54 -12.61 7.80 9.96
N PHE A 55 -13.17 6.98 9.07
CA PHE A 55 -12.82 6.98 7.64
C PHE A 55 -13.94 7.47 6.72
N ASN A 56 -15.15 7.68 7.26
CA ASN A 56 -16.38 8.00 6.52
C ASN A 56 -16.63 7.08 5.33
N ARG A 57 -16.21 5.81 5.45
CA ARG A 57 -16.27 4.79 4.40
C ARG A 57 -16.54 3.43 5.03
N GLN A 58 -17.42 2.66 4.39
CA GLN A 58 -17.73 1.29 4.79
C GLN A 58 -16.64 0.29 4.36
N HIS A 59 -15.88 0.66 3.33
CA HIS A 59 -14.83 -0.18 2.79
C HIS A 59 -13.57 0.64 2.45
N LEU A 60 -12.39 0.08 2.73
CA LEU A 60 -11.13 0.51 2.13
C LEU A 60 -10.71 -0.50 1.08
N PHE A 61 -10.25 -0.01 -0.06
CA PHE A 61 -9.62 -0.83 -1.08
C PHE A 61 -8.13 -0.59 -0.95
N MET A 62 -7.40 -1.61 -0.54
CA MET A 62 -5.98 -1.50 -0.25
C MET A 62 -5.19 -2.30 -1.28
N ILE A 63 -4.03 -1.78 -1.65
CA ILE A 63 -3.03 -2.48 -2.45
C ILE A 63 -1.75 -2.64 -1.64
N ARG A 64 -1.10 -3.78 -1.75
CA ARG A 64 0.27 -3.99 -1.26
C ARG A 64 1.22 -3.89 -2.43
N LEU A 65 2.14 -2.95 -2.33
CA LEU A 65 3.22 -2.76 -3.28
C LEU A 65 4.52 -3.31 -2.70
N ARG A 66 5.40 -3.78 -3.58
CA ARG A 66 6.76 -4.19 -3.26
C ARG A 66 7.76 -3.34 -4.04
N ASN A 67 8.69 -2.73 -3.31
CA ASN A 67 9.90 -2.17 -3.90
C ASN A 67 10.90 -3.30 -4.17
N PRO A 68 11.28 -3.57 -5.43
CA PRO A 68 12.25 -4.62 -5.74
C PRO A 68 13.65 -4.37 -5.15
N TRP A 69 13.99 -3.15 -4.75
CA TRP A 69 15.25 -2.83 -4.08
C TRP A 69 15.27 -3.21 -2.59
N GLY A 70 14.17 -3.74 -2.06
CA GLY A 70 14.06 -4.16 -0.66
C GLY A 70 14.05 -3.01 0.35
N GLN A 71 13.98 -1.76 -0.13
CA GLN A 71 13.86 -0.59 0.73
C GLN A 71 12.38 -0.25 0.91
N LYS A 72 11.96 -0.05 2.16
CA LYS A 72 10.63 0.49 2.45
C LYS A 72 10.63 1.99 2.20
N GLU A 73 9.66 2.47 1.43
CA GLU A 73 9.67 3.83 0.91
C GLU A 73 8.46 4.66 1.31
N TRP A 74 7.32 4.02 1.55
CA TRP A 74 6.09 4.74 1.86
C TRP A 74 6.06 5.23 3.31
N ASN A 75 5.92 6.53 3.50
CA ASN A 75 5.79 7.19 4.80
C ASN A 75 4.43 7.92 4.99
N GLY A 76 3.51 7.77 4.03
CA GLY A 76 2.19 8.40 4.09
C GLY A 76 1.16 7.59 4.88
N ALA A 77 -0.12 7.90 4.65
CA ALA A 77 -1.23 7.17 5.28
C ALA A 77 -1.13 5.66 5.00
N TRP A 78 -1.30 4.84 6.03
CA TRP A 78 -1.14 3.38 5.97
C TRP A 78 0.28 2.86 5.72
N SER A 79 1.31 3.71 5.83
CA SER A 79 2.68 3.23 6.06
C SER A 79 2.77 2.45 7.36
N ASP A 80 3.75 1.57 7.54
CA ASP A 80 3.71 0.66 8.70
C ASP A 80 3.77 1.39 10.05
N ASP A 81 4.32 2.61 10.08
CA ASP A 81 4.42 3.45 11.27
C ASP A 81 3.24 4.42 11.43
N SER A 82 2.25 4.33 10.55
CA SER A 82 1.16 5.31 10.45
C SER A 82 0.13 5.18 11.57
N GLU A 83 -0.44 6.33 11.96
CA GLU A 83 -1.49 6.41 12.98
C GLU A 83 -2.79 5.72 12.54
N GLU A 84 -3.03 5.57 11.23
CA GLU A 84 -4.19 4.85 10.70
C GLU A 84 -4.21 3.39 11.16
N TRP A 85 -3.05 2.72 11.20
CA TRP A 85 -2.99 1.36 11.74
C TRP A 85 -3.37 1.33 13.21
N LYS A 86 -2.91 2.30 14.00
CA LYS A 86 -3.20 2.38 15.45
C LYS A 86 -4.69 2.47 15.76
N LYS A 87 -5.48 3.02 14.84
CA LYS A 87 -6.95 3.07 14.95
C LYS A 87 -7.62 1.71 14.79
N LEU A 88 -6.99 0.76 14.09
CA LEU A 88 -7.49 -0.61 13.95
C LEU A 88 -7.10 -1.48 15.15
N LYS A 89 -8.01 -2.33 15.62
CA LYS A 89 -7.69 -3.35 16.63
C LYS A 89 -6.68 -4.35 16.06
N ALA A 90 -5.79 -4.88 16.89
CA ALA A 90 -4.79 -5.86 16.47
C ALA A 90 -5.44 -7.09 15.80
N SER A 91 -6.57 -7.58 16.34
CA SER A 91 -7.36 -8.68 15.76
C SER A 91 -7.88 -8.39 14.36
N ASP A 92 -8.19 -7.13 14.06
CA ASP A 92 -8.67 -6.73 12.75
C ASP A 92 -7.49 -6.69 11.78
N ARG A 93 -6.34 -6.14 12.17
CA ARG A 93 -5.12 -6.16 11.35
C ARG A 93 -4.68 -7.59 11.00
N GLU A 94 -4.74 -8.50 11.97
CA GLU A 94 -4.41 -9.91 11.79
C GLU A 94 -5.38 -10.61 10.83
N LYS A 95 -6.70 -10.42 11.00
CA LYS A 95 -7.72 -10.93 10.06
C LYS A 95 -7.54 -10.38 8.65
N LEU A 96 -7.06 -9.14 8.54
CA LEU A 96 -6.74 -8.53 7.27
C LEU A 96 -5.47 -9.09 6.64
N GLY A 97 -4.72 -9.97 7.33
CA GLY A 97 -3.48 -10.56 6.87
C GLY A 97 -2.46 -9.50 6.47
N ILE A 98 -2.39 -8.44 7.28
CA ILE A 98 -1.51 -7.31 7.10
C ILE A 98 -0.28 -7.61 7.94
N VAL A 99 0.77 -8.06 7.26
CA VAL A 99 2.07 -8.34 7.86
C VAL A 99 2.96 -7.17 7.52
N PHE A 100 3.72 -6.71 8.52
CA PHE A 100 4.74 -5.68 8.36
C PHE A 100 6.09 -6.40 8.42
N GLU A 101 6.68 -6.64 7.26
CA GLU A 101 8.02 -7.20 7.13
C GLU A 101 8.94 -6.14 6.55
N ASN A 102 10.24 -6.25 6.86
CA ASN A 102 11.23 -5.31 6.35
C ASN A 102 11.82 -5.83 5.02
N ASP A 103 10.94 -6.07 4.04
CA ASP A 103 11.26 -6.70 2.74
C ASP A 103 10.98 -5.77 1.54
N GLY A 104 10.64 -4.51 1.83
CA GLY A 104 10.26 -3.50 0.85
C GLY A 104 8.76 -3.52 0.48
N GLU A 105 7.93 -4.31 1.14
CA GLU A 105 6.48 -4.24 0.98
C GLU A 105 5.85 -3.14 1.84
N PHE A 106 4.79 -2.52 1.33
CA PHE A 106 3.99 -1.54 2.05
C PHE A 106 2.57 -1.46 1.49
N TRP A 107 1.63 -1.02 2.32
CA TRP A 107 0.22 -0.88 1.96
C TRP A 107 -0.15 0.56 1.61
N LEU A 108 -1.05 0.70 0.65
CA LEU A 108 -1.66 1.96 0.20
C LEU A 108 -3.18 1.79 0.07
N VAL A 109 -3.91 2.91 0.14
CA VAL A 109 -5.35 3.03 -0.18
C VAL A 109 -5.53 3.74 -1.51
#